data_AF-X1AP28-F1
#
_entry.id   AF-X1AP28-F1
#
_cell.length_a   1.000
_cell.length_b   1.000
_cell.length_c   1.000
_cell.angle_alpha   90.00
_cell.angle_beta   90.00
_cell.angle_gamma   90.00
#
_symmetry.space_group_name_H-M   'P 1'
#
loop_
_entity.id
_entity.type
_entity.pdbx_description
1 polymer ?
#
loop_
_entity_poly.entity_id
_entity_poly.type
_entity_poly.pdbx_seq_one_letter_code
_entity_poly.pdbx_strand_id
1 'polypeptide(L)'
;MFRVNIPYDIDVNASVVVIRATWKNVGTVVDFSVRNLINGVEAATARADPIGALHNTIVWDYGALVNGSYWFMVQTRMFNGTDVPEDIKITFQLYNATSFADAESNPTYTTNTVVTPVSFAGSDVLVGDHIVINHIWNIPATAGLPEYSTITRSKLSLLSGLYDTAEGIYADPDGFDAWPVPLASVGTYTWETFDGINAGDTVLVTIDSQGGADPAIQVYTWIDDNTDGEVSLDEIGPSPLLDIDDGTTGDGESGSFVAAETGSIAVLVFNFAYVYEPGVSYVVEVDTRVAFDIDSEVGTPDAVSFDTYLLFRNITIDVQFTAWTETDVVWTVNLGAVSFFNFFKPVITVNDAVEVGT
;
A
#
# COMPACT_ATOMS: atom_id res chain seq x y z
N MET A 1 12.49 4.62 -30.52
CA MET A 1 11.24 4.70 -29.75
C MET A 1 10.08 4.51 -30.70
N PHE A 2 9.33 3.43 -30.54
CA PHE A 2 8.11 3.15 -31.30
C PHE A 2 6.92 3.31 -30.36
N ARG A 3 5.85 3.95 -30.83
CA ARG A 3 4.62 4.19 -30.08
C ARG A 3 3.46 3.65 -30.88
N VAL A 4 2.64 2.81 -30.26
CA VAL A 4 1.36 2.37 -30.82
C VAL A 4 0.27 2.78 -29.87
N ASN A 5 -0.74 3.42 -30.44
CA ASN A 5 -1.97 3.81 -29.78
C ASN A 5 -3.06 2.84 -30.28
N ILE A 6 -3.58 1.99 -29.41
CA ILE A 6 -4.57 0.96 -29.78
C ILE A 6 -5.92 1.39 -29.20
N PRO A 7 -6.88 1.84 -30.05
CA PRO A 7 -8.22 2.12 -29.59
C PRO A 7 -8.94 0.80 -29.30
N TYR A 8 -9.66 0.74 -28.19
CA TYR A 8 -10.42 -0.43 -27.82
C TYR A 8 -11.72 -0.02 -27.12
N ASP A 9 -12.83 -0.52 -27.65
CA ASP A 9 -14.15 -0.32 -27.06
C ASP A 9 -14.49 -1.52 -26.18
N ILE A 10 -14.75 -1.28 -24.91
CA ILE A 10 -15.16 -2.32 -23.96
C ILE A 10 -16.69 -2.34 -23.89
N ASP A 11 -17.28 -3.41 -24.41
CA ASP A 11 -18.72 -3.69 -24.31
C ASP A 11 -18.94 -4.97 -23.45
N VAL A 12 -19.64 -4.83 -22.33
CA VAL A 12 -20.22 -5.88 -21.44
C VAL A 12 -19.26 -6.60 -20.47
N ASN A 13 -19.59 -6.58 -19.17
CA ASN A 13 -19.16 -7.42 -18.01
C ASN A 13 -17.67 -7.78 -17.83
N ALA A 14 -16.77 -7.33 -18.70
CA ALA A 14 -15.33 -7.45 -18.56
C ALA A 14 -14.80 -6.17 -17.93
N SER A 15 -14.37 -6.27 -16.68
CA SER A 15 -13.83 -5.15 -15.91
C SER A 15 -12.30 -5.19 -15.79
N VAL A 16 -11.65 -6.22 -16.34
CA VAL A 16 -10.20 -6.40 -16.28
C VAL A 16 -9.63 -6.60 -17.67
N VAL A 17 -8.60 -5.83 -18.02
CA VAL A 17 -7.83 -5.98 -19.26
C VAL A 17 -6.49 -6.60 -18.92
N VAL A 18 -6.15 -7.69 -19.61
CA VAL A 18 -4.81 -8.26 -19.57
C VAL A 18 -4.08 -7.93 -20.86
N ILE A 19 -2.88 -7.38 -20.72
CA ILE A 19 -2.01 -7.01 -21.83
C ILE A 19 -0.72 -7.82 -21.70
N ARG A 20 -0.39 -8.58 -22.74
CA ARG A 20 0.89 -9.29 -22.83
C ARG A 20 1.68 -8.73 -23.99
N ALA A 21 2.95 -8.41 -23.80
CA ALA A 21 3.88 -8.45 -24.92
C ALA A 21 5.01 -9.42 -24.72
N THR A 22 5.42 -10.00 -25.83
CA THR A 22 6.53 -10.94 -25.93
C THR A 22 7.46 -10.46 -27.02
N TRP A 23 8.75 -10.53 -26.76
CA TRP A 23 9.82 -10.15 -27.69
C TRP A 23 10.90 -11.24 -27.78
N LYS A 24 11.92 -11.03 -28.60
CA LYS A 24 12.91 -12.08 -28.92
C LYS A 24 14.20 -11.94 -28.14
N ASN A 25 14.61 -10.72 -27.78
CA ASN A 25 15.92 -10.44 -27.22
C ASN A 25 15.88 -10.08 -25.72
N VAL A 26 16.68 -10.79 -24.89
CA VAL A 26 16.78 -10.60 -23.42
C VAL A 26 17.23 -9.18 -22.99
N GLY A 27 17.77 -8.37 -23.91
CA GLY A 27 18.16 -6.97 -23.66
C GLY A 27 17.18 -5.92 -24.20
N THR A 28 16.07 -6.35 -24.79
CA THR A 28 14.99 -5.44 -25.18
C THR A 28 14.09 -5.19 -23.99
N VAL A 29 13.74 -3.92 -23.79
CA VAL A 29 12.90 -3.47 -22.70
C VAL A 29 11.68 -2.76 -23.30
N VAL A 30 10.50 -3.32 -23.04
CA VAL A 30 9.21 -2.81 -23.49
C VAL A 30 8.44 -2.28 -22.28
N ASP A 31 8.25 -0.97 -22.25
CA ASP A 31 7.41 -0.30 -21.25
C ASP A 31 5.97 -0.27 -21.76
N PHE A 32 5.04 -0.35 -20.83
CA PHE A 32 3.63 -0.26 -21.13
C PHE A 32 3.01 0.86 -20.34
N SER A 33 2.07 1.53 -20.99
CA SER A 33 1.26 2.52 -20.34
C SER A 33 -0.16 2.42 -20.85
N VAL A 34 -1.11 2.46 -19.92
CA VAL A 34 -2.53 2.50 -20.28
C VAL A 34 -3.03 3.90 -20.05
N ARG A 35 -3.65 4.50 -21.07
CA ARG A 35 -4.30 5.81 -20.96
C ARG A 35 -5.80 5.62 -20.98
N ASN A 36 -6.44 6.01 -19.89
CA ASN A 36 -7.89 6.16 -19.87
C ASN A 36 -8.24 7.51 -20.52
N LEU A 37 -9.08 7.49 -21.56
CA LEU A 37 -9.63 8.71 -22.14
C LEU A 37 -11.12 8.78 -21.82
N ILE A 38 -11.49 9.55 -20.80
CA ILE A 38 -12.90 9.85 -20.52
C ILE A 38 -13.27 11.06 -21.39
N ASN A 39 -14.21 10.89 -22.32
CA ASN A 39 -14.66 11.93 -23.25
C ASN A 39 -13.52 12.62 -24.04
N GLY A 40 -12.41 11.90 -24.29
CA GLY A 40 -11.26 12.42 -25.04
C GLY A 40 -10.23 13.21 -24.23
N VAL A 41 -10.40 13.30 -22.90
CA VAL A 41 -9.41 13.88 -21.97
C VAL A 41 -8.69 12.74 -21.25
N GLU A 42 -7.36 12.85 -21.13
CA GLU A 42 -6.55 11.87 -20.39
C GLU A 42 -6.88 11.98 -18.90
N ALA A 43 -7.49 10.93 -18.36
CA ALA A 43 -7.90 10.88 -16.95
C ALA A 43 -6.78 10.30 -16.07
N ALA A 44 -6.08 9.25 -16.54
CA ALA A 44 -4.97 8.63 -15.80
C ALA A 44 -4.01 7.89 -16.74
N THR A 45 -2.73 7.81 -16.36
CA THR A 45 -1.72 6.95 -17.00
C THR A 45 -1.09 6.01 -15.97
N ALA A 46 -1.40 4.71 -16.05
CA ALA A 46 -0.65 3.68 -15.33
C ALA A 46 0.59 3.27 -16.15
N ARG A 47 1.75 3.06 -15.50
CA ARG A 47 2.97 2.55 -16.14
C ARG A 47 3.47 1.32 -15.39
N ALA A 48 3.84 0.28 -16.12
CA ALA A 48 4.49 -0.89 -15.54
C ALA A 48 5.85 -1.12 -16.19
N ASP A 49 6.87 -1.34 -15.35
CA ASP A 49 8.18 -1.81 -15.79
C ASP A 49 8.15 -3.33 -16.05
N PRO A 50 8.88 -3.83 -17.06
CA PRO A 50 8.91 -5.26 -17.34
C PRO A 50 9.66 -6.05 -16.27
N ILE A 51 8.99 -7.07 -15.74
CA ILE A 51 9.55 -8.01 -14.75
C ILE A 51 10.30 -9.16 -15.45
N GLY A 52 9.86 -9.55 -16.65
CA GLY A 52 10.43 -10.64 -17.43
C GLY A 52 11.48 -10.19 -18.45
N ALA A 53 12.44 -11.08 -18.73
CA ALA A 53 13.51 -10.85 -19.72
C ALA A 53 13.03 -10.86 -21.19
N LEU A 54 11.93 -11.57 -21.49
CA LEU A 54 11.42 -11.81 -22.84
C LEU A 54 9.91 -11.53 -22.99
N HIS A 55 9.26 -11.17 -21.90
CA HIS A 55 7.84 -10.89 -21.87
C HIS A 55 7.51 -9.94 -20.73
N ASN A 56 6.38 -9.28 -20.86
CA ASN A 56 5.76 -8.53 -19.79
C ASN A 56 4.25 -8.79 -19.87
N THR A 57 3.64 -9.03 -18.72
CA THR A 57 2.21 -9.21 -18.59
C THR A 57 1.68 -8.24 -17.55
N ILE A 58 0.68 -7.47 -17.95
CA ILE A 58 0.01 -6.47 -17.12
C ILE A 58 -1.44 -6.89 -16.95
N VAL A 59 -1.89 -6.92 -15.70
CA VAL A 59 -3.28 -7.12 -15.34
C VAL A 59 -3.81 -5.78 -14.84
N TRP A 60 -4.75 -5.22 -15.60
CA TRP A 60 -5.27 -3.89 -15.35
C TRP A 60 -6.72 -3.97 -14.89
N ASP A 61 -6.93 -3.69 -13.60
CA ASP A 61 -8.22 -3.66 -12.92
C ASP A 61 -8.37 -2.33 -12.15
N TYR A 62 -9.06 -1.34 -12.73
CA TYR A 62 -9.33 -0.05 -12.07
C TYR A 62 -10.58 -0.10 -11.17
N GLY A 63 -11.16 -1.27 -10.91
CA GLY A 63 -12.43 -1.38 -10.18
C GLY A 63 -13.65 -0.78 -10.90
N ALA A 64 -13.45 -0.12 -12.05
CA ALA A 64 -14.48 0.61 -12.77
C ALA A 64 -14.18 0.79 -14.27
N LEU A 65 -13.82 -0.28 -15.00
CA LEU A 65 -13.93 -0.20 -16.47
C LEU A 65 -15.43 -0.07 -16.82
N VAL A 66 -15.84 1.17 -17.06
CA VAL A 66 -17.14 1.51 -17.62
C VAL A 66 -17.06 1.36 -19.14
N ASN A 67 -18.21 1.11 -19.78
CA ASN A 67 -18.30 1.10 -21.24
C ASN A 67 -17.70 2.40 -21.79
N GLY A 68 -16.69 2.28 -22.65
CA GLY A 68 -15.91 3.43 -23.12
C GLY A 68 -14.78 3.04 -24.06
N SER A 69 -14.10 4.07 -24.59
CA SER A 69 -12.98 3.92 -25.52
C SER A 69 -11.65 4.17 -24.82
N TYR A 70 -10.79 3.16 -24.79
CA TYR A 70 -9.50 3.20 -24.12
C TYR A 70 -8.36 3.27 -25.12
N TRP A 71 -7.23 3.88 -24.73
CA TRP A 71 -6.02 3.93 -25.54
C TRP A 71 -4.86 3.28 -24.81
N PHE A 72 -4.41 2.15 -25.35
CA PHE A 72 -3.22 1.48 -24.86
C PHE A 72 -1.99 2.02 -25.58
N MET A 73 -1.01 2.47 -24.81
CA MET A 73 0.27 2.96 -25.31
C MET A 73 1.38 1.98 -24.95
N VAL A 74 1.90 1.29 -25.97
CA VAL A 74 3.09 0.43 -25.82
C VAL A 74 4.30 1.17 -26.35
N GLN A 75 5.37 1.19 -25.56
CA GLN A 75 6.60 1.90 -25.87
C GLN A 75 7.82 1.00 -25.69
N THR A 76 8.69 0.96 -26.70
CA THR A 76 10.01 0.35 -26.54
C THR A 76 11.00 1.35 -25.96
N ARG A 77 11.52 1.06 -24.76
CA ARG A 77 12.53 1.87 -24.09
C ARG A 77 13.91 1.59 -24.65
N MET A 78 14.24 0.32 -24.82
CA MET A 78 15.56 -0.13 -25.27
C MET A 78 15.41 -1.30 -26.23
N PHE A 79 16.22 -1.30 -27.27
CA PHE A 79 16.43 -2.48 -28.11
C PHE A 79 17.85 -2.99 -27.89
N ASN A 80 18.03 -4.30 -27.82
CA ASN A 80 19.37 -4.88 -27.89
C ASN A 80 19.88 -4.84 -29.34
N GLY A 81 20.95 -4.09 -29.57
CA GLY A 81 21.34 -3.55 -30.88
C GLY A 81 21.83 -4.52 -31.95
N THR A 82 21.82 -5.84 -31.75
CA THR A 82 22.25 -6.80 -32.79
C THR A 82 21.13 -7.23 -33.74
N ASP A 83 19.87 -7.17 -33.31
CA ASP A 83 18.73 -7.77 -34.03
C ASP A 83 17.49 -6.86 -34.08
N VAL A 84 17.69 -5.59 -34.44
CA VAL A 84 16.62 -4.59 -34.60
C VAL A 84 16.34 -4.37 -36.10
N PRO A 85 15.07 -4.32 -36.55
CA PRO A 85 13.84 -4.41 -35.77
C PRO A 85 13.50 -5.85 -35.38
N GLU A 86 13.08 -6.04 -34.14
CA GLU A 86 12.50 -7.31 -33.69
C GLU A 86 10.97 -7.24 -33.70
N ASP A 87 10.33 -8.40 -33.86
CA ASP A 87 8.88 -8.50 -33.74
C ASP A 87 8.48 -8.47 -32.27
N ILE A 88 7.67 -7.48 -31.90
CA ILE A 88 7.00 -7.43 -30.60
C ILE A 88 5.55 -7.82 -30.84
N LYS A 89 5.14 -8.94 -30.25
CA LYS A 89 3.74 -9.38 -30.31
C LYS A 89 3.03 -8.85 -29.08
N ILE A 90 1.93 -8.12 -29.28
CA ILE A 90 1.05 -7.65 -28.21
C ILE A 90 -0.27 -8.43 -28.28
N THR A 91 -0.73 -8.95 -27.14
CA THR A 91 -2.00 -9.67 -27.00
C THR A 91 -2.86 -8.96 -25.96
N PHE A 92 -4.11 -8.65 -26.32
CA PHE A 92 -5.11 -8.10 -25.42
C PHE A 92 -6.17 -9.15 -25.13
N GLN A 93 -6.50 -9.34 -23.87
CA GLN A 93 -7.54 -10.26 -23.43
C GLN A 93 -8.39 -9.58 -22.35
N LEU A 94 -9.70 -9.70 -22.52
CA LEU A 94 -10.67 -9.22 -21.55
C LEU A 94 -11.08 -10.33 -20.61
N TYR A 95 -11.16 -10.01 -19.33
CA TYR A 95 -11.58 -10.90 -18.26
C TYR A 95 -12.68 -10.22 -17.44
N ASN A 96 -13.58 -11.04 -16.89
CA ASN A 96 -14.47 -10.59 -15.82
C ASN A 96 -13.65 -10.51 -14.52
N ALA A 97 -13.82 -9.49 -13.68
CA ALA A 97 -13.17 -9.39 -12.37
C ALA A 97 -13.30 -10.68 -11.55
N THR A 98 -14.45 -11.36 -11.61
CA THR A 98 -14.65 -12.63 -10.89
C THR A 98 -13.80 -13.80 -11.41
N SER A 99 -12.99 -13.61 -12.45
CA SER A 99 -12.06 -14.61 -13.01
C SER A 99 -10.74 -14.67 -12.24
N PHE A 100 -10.47 -13.66 -11.42
CA PHE A 100 -9.28 -13.54 -10.60
C PHE A 100 -9.68 -13.85 -9.16
N ALA A 101 -9.08 -14.89 -8.60
CA ALA A 101 -9.23 -15.18 -7.19
C ALA A 101 -8.16 -14.43 -6.40
N ASP A 102 -8.50 -14.09 -5.15
CA ASP A 102 -7.54 -13.55 -4.20
C ASP A 102 -6.47 -14.58 -3.84
N ALA A 103 -5.30 -14.07 -3.45
CA ALA A 103 -4.24 -14.91 -2.92
C ALA A 103 -4.55 -15.31 -1.47
N GLU A 104 -4.41 -16.59 -1.16
CA GLU A 104 -4.52 -17.07 0.22
C GLU A 104 -3.13 -17.10 0.87
N SER A 105 -3.07 -16.61 2.11
CA SER A 105 -1.89 -16.70 2.97
C SER A 105 -2.06 -17.85 3.97
N ASN A 106 -1.03 -18.67 4.13
CA ASN A 106 -1.01 -19.74 5.13
C ASN A 106 0.23 -19.62 6.04
N PRO A 107 0.21 -18.68 7.00
CA PRO A 107 1.28 -18.49 7.96
C PRO A 107 1.31 -19.62 9.00
N THR A 108 2.50 -20.13 9.25
CA THR A 108 2.78 -21.13 10.29
C THR A 108 4.03 -20.75 11.08
N TYR A 109 4.17 -21.26 12.29
CA TYR A 109 5.40 -21.11 13.05
C TYR A 109 5.89 -22.44 13.62
N THR A 110 7.19 -22.53 13.82
CA THR A 110 7.84 -23.58 14.61
C THR A 110 8.70 -22.97 15.69
N THR A 111 9.04 -23.77 16.68
CA THR A 111 10.03 -23.43 17.71
C THR A 111 10.90 -24.63 18.04
N ASN A 112 11.93 -24.45 18.86
CA ASN A 112 12.73 -25.57 19.37
C ASN A 112 11.90 -26.64 20.10
N THR A 113 10.77 -26.26 20.71
CA THR A 113 9.85 -27.18 21.40
C THR A 113 8.62 -27.54 20.57
N VAL A 114 8.29 -26.74 19.55
CA VAL A 114 7.19 -26.94 18.60
C VAL A 114 7.77 -27.22 17.22
N VAL A 115 8.22 -28.46 17.01
CA VAL A 115 8.95 -28.86 15.79
C VAL A 115 8.04 -29.14 14.58
N THR A 116 6.73 -29.29 14.82
CA THR A 116 5.72 -29.39 13.75
C THR A 116 5.14 -28.00 13.50
N PRO A 117 5.03 -27.54 12.24
CA PRO A 117 4.43 -26.24 11.93
C PRO A 117 3.01 -26.10 12.51
N VAL A 118 2.77 -24.97 13.18
CA VAL A 118 1.46 -24.60 13.76
C VAL A 118 0.98 -23.33 13.05
N SER A 119 -0.25 -23.34 12.53
CA SER A 119 -0.86 -22.14 11.94
C SER A 119 -1.07 -21.05 12.98
N PHE A 120 -0.92 -19.79 12.59
CA PHE A 120 -1.24 -18.64 13.43
C PHE A 120 -1.96 -17.54 12.64
N ALA A 121 -2.57 -16.60 13.34
CA ALA A 121 -3.26 -15.44 12.77
C ALA A 121 -2.88 -14.15 13.52
N GLY A 122 -3.43 -13.02 13.09
CA GLY A 122 -3.35 -11.77 13.84
C GLY A 122 -3.84 -11.94 15.28
N SER A 123 -3.25 -11.19 16.22
CA SER A 123 -3.43 -11.23 17.67
C SER A 123 -2.92 -12.49 18.39
N ASP A 124 -2.44 -13.50 17.67
CA ASP A 124 -1.89 -14.70 18.31
C ASP A 124 -0.61 -14.39 19.10
N VAL A 125 -0.38 -15.22 20.13
CA VAL A 125 0.86 -15.23 20.91
C VAL A 125 1.68 -16.45 20.51
N LEU A 126 2.80 -16.19 19.84
CA LEU A 126 3.77 -17.22 19.47
C LEU A 126 4.75 -17.40 20.61
N VAL A 127 4.90 -18.65 21.08
CA VAL A 127 5.64 -18.94 22.32
C VAL A 127 6.78 -19.91 22.05
N GLY A 128 8.01 -19.49 22.37
CA GLY A 128 9.20 -20.32 22.31
C GLY A 128 10.49 -19.51 22.16
N ASP A 129 11.63 -20.19 22.33
CA ASP A 129 12.93 -19.52 22.43
C ASP A 129 13.55 -19.17 21.08
N HIS A 130 13.07 -19.78 20.00
CA HIS A 130 13.48 -19.56 18.61
C HIS A 130 12.23 -19.72 17.75
N ILE A 131 11.42 -18.67 17.63
CA ILE A 131 10.21 -18.75 16.80
C ILE A 131 10.64 -18.54 15.36
N VAL A 132 10.34 -19.52 14.51
CA VAL A 132 10.54 -19.47 13.08
C VAL A 132 9.19 -19.35 12.40
N ILE A 133 8.91 -18.19 11.81
CA ILE A 133 7.74 -18.02 10.94
C ILE A 133 8.04 -18.68 9.61
N ASN A 134 7.08 -19.42 9.07
CA ASN A 134 7.07 -19.90 7.69
C ASN A 134 5.76 -19.46 7.05
N HIS A 135 5.81 -19.08 5.80
CA HIS A 135 4.63 -18.65 5.05
C HIS A 135 4.58 -19.39 3.73
N ILE A 136 3.37 -19.64 3.21
CA ILE A 136 3.17 -20.16 1.87
C ILE A 136 2.00 -19.39 1.26
N TRP A 137 2.22 -18.90 0.05
CA TRP A 137 1.17 -18.31 -0.77
C TRP A 137 0.45 -19.38 -1.58
N ASN A 138 -0.87 -19.31 -1.65
CA ASN A 138 -1.68 -20.10 -2.57
C ASN A 138 -2.47 -19.16 -3.47
N ILE A 139 -2.02 -19.00 -4.71
CA ILE A 139 -2.71 -18.18 -5.71
C ILE A 139 -3.34 -19.09 -6.76
N PRO A 140 -4.68 -19.12 -6.87
CA PRO A 140 -5.34 -19.91 -7.89
C PRO A 140 -4.97 -19.46 -9.30
N ALA A 141 -4.67 -20.41 -10.18
CA ALA A 141 -4.39 -20.11 -11.58
C ALA A 141 -5.63 -19.58 -12.31
N THR A 142 -5.48 -18.50 -13.07
CA THR A 142 -6.52 -17.98 -13.95
C THR A 142 -6.47 -18.65 -15.31
N ALA A 143 -7.62 -19.10 -15.82
CA ALA A 143 -7.69 -19.79 -17.10
C ALA A 143 -7.11 -18.95 -18.25
N GLY A 144 -6.16 -19.53 -18.99
CA GLY A 144 -5.47 -18.84 -20.07
C GLY A 144 -4.39 -17.85 -19.63
N LEU A 145 -4.19 -17.64 -18.33
CA LEU A 145 -3.21 -16.72 -17.72
C LEU A 145 -2.39 -17.43 -16.61
N PRO A 146 -1.58 -18.45 -16.96
CA PRO A 146 -0.77 -19.18 -15.98
C PRO A 146 0.25 -18.30 -15.22
N GLU A 147 0.71 -17.21 -15.83
CA GLU A 147 1.63 -16.25 -15.21
C GLU A 147 1.02 -15.55 -13.98
N TYR A 148 -0.32 -15.45 -13.89
CA TYR A 148 -1.02 -14.82 -12.76
C TYR A 148 -0.72 -15.52 -11.44
N SER A 149 -0.65 -16.84 -11.40
CA SER A 149 -0.34 -17.59 -10.17
C SER A 149 1.15 -17.80 -9.92
N THR A 150 2.02 -17.30 -10.80
CA THR A 150 3.45 -17.59 -10.74
C THR A 150 4.17 -16.51 -9.94
N ILE A 151 4.52 -16.81 -8.68
CA ILE A 151 5.26 -15.90 -7.79
C ILE A 151 6.71 -15.78 -8.26
N THR A 152 7.18 -14.54 -8.44
CA THR A 152 8.57 -14.22 -8.79
C THR A 152 9.39 -13.84 -7.55
N ARG A 153 8.74 -13.24 -6.55
CA ARG A 153 9.33 -12.81 -5.28
C ARG A 153 8.26 -12.80 -4.20
N SER A 154 8.67 -13.04 -2.96
CA SER A 154 7.88 -12.79 -1.77
C SER A 154 8.71 -12.04 -0.71
N LYS A 155 8.02 -11.37 0.22
CA LYS A 155 8.63 -10.63 1.32
C LYS A 155 7.78 -10.81 2.57
N LEU A 156 8.44 -10.99 3.72
CA LEU A 156 7.82 -10.78 5.03
C LEU A 156 8.38 -9.50 5.63
N SER A 157 7.49 -8.61 6.05
CA SER A 157 7.80 -7.37 6.74
C SER A 157 7.37 -7.49 8.20
N LEU A 158 8.32 -7.28 9.12
CA LEU A 158 8.03 -7.09 10.53
C LEU A 158 7.97 -5.58 10.80
N LEU A 159 6.76 -5.09 11.03
CA LEU A 159 6.46 -3.67 11.11
C LEU A 159 6.36 -3.24 12.59
N SER A 160 7.14 -2.24 12.97
CA SER A 160 7.16 -1.69 14.33
C SER A 160 6.91 -0.19 14.29
N GLY A 161 5.88 0.27 14.97
CA GLY A 161 5.44 1.67 15.03
C GLY A 161 3.92 1.74 15.17
N LEU A 162 3.35 2.89 14.88
CA LEU A 162 1.90 3.12 14.83
C LEU A 162 1.39 2.82 13.42
N TYR A 163 0.30 2.06 13.33
CA TYR A 163 -0.58 2.10 12.16
C TYR A 163 -2.00 2.21 12.65
N ASP A 164 -2.66 3.25 12.18
CA ASP A 164 -4.01 3.57 12.60
C ASP A 164 -4.78 4.16 11.42
N THR A 165 -6.09 3.94 11.44
CA THR A 165 -6.99 4.32 10.35
C THR A 165 -8.22 4.99 10.92
N ALA A 166 -8.61 6.12 10.34
CA ALA A 166 -9.84 6.80 10.67
C ALA A 166 -10.76 6.83 9.44
N GLU A 167 -11.99 6.38 9.61
CA GLU A 167 -13.03 6.45 8.59
C GLU A 167 -13.99 7.60 8.91
N GLY A 168 -14.35 8.39 7.90
CA GLY A 168 -15.26 9.52 8.07
C GLY A 168 -16.09 9.82 6.84
N ILE A 169 -16.87 10.90 6.92
CA ILE A 169 -17.68 11.44 5.82
C ILE A 169 -17.19 12.86 5.54
N TYR A 170 -17.00 13.20 4.28
CA TYR A 170 -16.62 14.57 3.92
C TYR A 170 -17.69 15.55 4.37
N ALA A 171 -17.26 16.62 5.04
CA ALA A 171 -18.11 17.77 5.31
C ALA A 171 -18.56 18.43 3.99
N ASP A 172 -19.69 19.13 4.03
CA ASP A 172 -20.15 19.93 2.88
C ASP A 172 -19.17 21.10 2.68
N PRO A 173 -18.46 21.18 1.53
CA PRO A 173 -17.49 22.24 1.29
C PRO A 173 -18.13 23.63 1.13
N ASP A 174 -19.46 23.76 1.17
CA ASP A 174 -20.21 25.03 1.04
C ASP A 174 -19.82 25.82 -0.23
N GLY A 175 -19.58 25.10 -1.32
CA GLY A 175 -19.15 25.67 -2.60
C GLY A 175 -17.67 26.09 -2.66
N PHE A 176 -16.84 25.68 -1.69
CA PHE A 176 -15.41 25.96 -1.71
C PHE A 176 -14.67 25.03 -2.69
N ASP A 177 -13.91 25.64 -3.61
CA ASP A 177 -13.15 24.96 -4.66
C ASP A 177 -11.70 25.50 -4.74
N ALA A 178 -11.10 25.77 -3.58
CA ALA A 178 -9.73 26.25 -3.50
C ALA A 178 -8.94 25.48 -2.46
N TRP A 179 -7.62 25.46 -2.62
CA TRP A 179 -6.71 24.86 -1.67
C TRP A 179 -5.53 25.81 -1.39
N PRO A 180 -5.06 25.95 -0.14
CA PRO A 180 -5.60 25.35 1.09
C PRO A 180 -6.89 26.03 1.58
N VAL A 181 -7.71 25.30 2.33
CA VAL A 181 -8.92 25.84 2.95
C VAL A 181 -8.55 26.69 4.18
N PRO A 182 -9.14 27.89 4.35
CA PRO A 182 -8.94 28.66 5.57
C PRO A 182 -9.43 27.91 6.81
N LEU A 183 -8.60 27.76 7.83
CA LEU A 183 -8.94 27.15 9.13
C LEU A 183 -10.13 27.83 9.86
N ALA A 184 -10.50 29.06 9.46
CA ALA A 184 -11.68 29.72 10.01
C ALA A 184 -13.00 29.24 9.40
N SER A 185 -12.96 28.51 8.29
CA SER A 185 -14.12 27.94 7.60
C SER A 185 -14.59 26.64 8.27
N VAL A 186 -14.81 26.68 9.59
CA VAL A 186 -15.22 25.51 10.36
C VAL A 186 -16.51 24.93 9.78
N GLY A 187 -16.52 23.62 9.54
CA GLY A 187 -17.65 22.90 8.96
C GLY A 187 -17.56 22.66 7.45
N THR A 188 -16.55 23.20 6.75
CA THR A 188 -16.27 22.86 5.34
C THR A 188 -15.28 21.70 5.18
N TYR A 189 -14.74 21.20 6.29
CA TYR A 189 -13.79 20.09 6.36
C TYR A 189 -14.05 19.28 7.64
N THR A 190 -13.49 18.07 7.69
CA THR A 190 -13.55 17.19 8.86
C THR A 190 -12.17 17.08 9.50
N TRP A 191 -12.10 16.76 10.80
CA TRP A 191 -10.86 16.49 11.51
C TRP A 191 -10.78 15.03 11.91
N GLU A 192 -9.61 14.43 11.76
CA GLU A 192 -9.25 13.15 12.34
C GLU A 192 -8.03 13.30 13.24
N THR A 193 -7.97 12.56 14.34
CA THR A 193 -6.90 12.68 15.33
C THR A 193 -6.16 11.36 15.52
N PHE A 194 -4.84 11.42 15.62
CA PHE A 194 -3.99 10.25 15.79
C PHE A 194 -2.98 10.48 16.92
N ASP A 195 -2.99 9.57 17.89
CA ASP A 195 -2.10 9.61 19.06
C ASP A 195 -0.88 8.68 18.88
N GLY A 196 0.17 8.92 19.67
CA GLY A 196 1.28 7.97 19.81
C GLY A 196 2.41 8.14 18.79
N ILE A 197 2.49 9.30 18.14
CA ILE A 197 3.60 9.68 17.27
C ILE A 197 4.84 9.98 18.12
N ASN A 198 5.99 9.40 17.79
CA ASN A 198 7.24 9.64 18.51
C ASN A 198 8.17 10.59 17.75
N ALA A 199 8.96 11.37 18.49
CA ALA A 199 10.01 12.18 17.92
C ALA A 199 10.99 11.31 17.09
N GLY A 200 11.19 11.69 15.83
CA GLY A 200 12.02 10.99 14.86
C GLY A 200 11.27 9.98 13.98
N ASP A 201 10.00 9.72 14.23
CA ASP A 201 9.18 8.88 13.36
C ASP A 201 9.00 9.56 12.00
N THR A 202 9.14 8.79 10.91
CA THR A 202 8.62 9.21 9.61
C THR A 202 7.14 8.86 9.59
N VAL A 203 6.29 9.89 9.55
CA VAL A 203 4.84 9.74 9.54
C VAL A 203 4.37 9.82 8.09
N LEU A 204 3.87 8.71 7.56
CA LEU A 204 3.17 8.66 6.28
C LEU A 204 1.68 8.85 6.53
N VAL A 205 1.07 9.80 5.84
CA VAL A 205 -0.38 10.02 5.87
C VAL A 205 -0.91 9.81 4.48
N THR A 206 -1.92 8.96 4.36
CA THR A 206 -2.60 8.63 3.10
C THR A 206 -4.09 8.83 3.30
N ILE A 207 -4.79 9.30 2.27
CA ILE A 207 -6.25 9.32 2.23
C ILE A 207 -6.72 8.69 0.93
N ASP A 208 -7.64 7.73 1.04
CA ASP A 208 -8.22 7.06 -0.13
C ASP A 208 -9.41 7.86 -0.68
N SER A 209 -9.43 8.07 -2.00
CA SER A 209 -10.51 8.74 -2.72
C SER A 209 -11.66 7.76 -2.97
N GLN A 210 -12.64 7.72 -2.07
CA GLN A 210 -13.81 6.88 -2.28
C GLN A 210 -14.90 7.63 -3.06
N GLY A 211 -15.65 6.91 -3.89
CA GLY A 211 -16.86 7.43 -4.53
C GLY A 211 -16.64 8.57 -5.53
N GLY A 212 -15.42 8.77 -6.04
CA GLY A 212 -15.10 9.86 -6.97
C GLY A 212 -14.85 11.23 -6.30
N ALA A 213 -14.62 11.25 -4.98
CA ALA A 213 -14.12 12.42 -4.27
C ALA A 213 -12.71 12.81 -4.72
N ASP A 214 -12.37 14.08 -4.54
CA ASP A 214 -11.05 14.66 -4.73
C ASP A 214 -10.53 15.14 -3.38
N PRO A 215 -9.88 14.26 -2.59
CA PRO A 215 -9.42 14.60 -1.25
C PRO A 215 -8.30 15.63 -1.28
N ALA A 216 -8.23 16.45 -0.24
CA ALA A 216 -7.03 17.21 0.11
C ALA A 216 -6.86 17.20 1.63
N ILE A 217 -5.61 17.18 2.11
CA ILE A 217 -5.32 17.06 3.55
C ILE A 217 -4.24 18.01 4.04
N GLN A 218 -4.44 18.54 5.25
CA GLN A 218 -3.39 19.21 6.02
C GLN A 218 -3.21 18.55 7.37
N VAL A 219 -1.96 18.37 7.81
CA VAL A 219 -1.65 17.74 9.11
C VAL A 219 -1.04 18.78 10.03
N TYR A 220 -1.51 18.83 11.27
CA TYR A 220 -1.02 19.73 12.32
C TYR A 220 -0.61 18.93 13.55
N THR A 221 0.33 19.45 14.35
CA THR A 221 0.47 18.99 15.73
C THR A 221 -0.82 19.29 16.49
N TRP A 222 -1.25 18.40 17.37
CA TRP A 222 -2.44 18.60 18.18
C TRP A 222 -2.18 18.25 19.64
N ILE A 223 -2.70 19.06 20.55
CA ILE A 223 -2.65 18.87 21.99
C ILE A 223 -4.07 19.04 22.53
N ASP A 224 -4.69 17.96 22.97
CA ASP A 224 -6.02 17.98 23.62
C ASP A 224 -5.92 18.53 25.06
N ASP A 225 -5.69 19.85 25.17
CA ASP A 225 -5.51 20.56 26.44
C ASP A 225 -6.78 20.51 27.30
N ASN A 226 -7.95 20.51 26.66
CA ASN A 226 -9.24 20.54 27.34
C ASN A 226 -9.79 19.13 27.64
N THR A 227 -9.24 18.07 27.02
CA THR A 227 -9.59 16.65 27.16
C THR A 227 -10.99 16.25 26.66
N ASP A 228 -11.52 16.95 25.66
CA ASP A 228 -12.81 16.65 25.03
C ASP A 228 -12.70 15.73 23.80
N GLY A 229 -11.49 15.49 23.29
CA GLY A 229 -11.23 14.69 22.11
C GLY A 229 -11.69 15.33 20.81
N GLU A 230 -11.98 16.63 20.80
CA GLU A 230 -12.33 17.41 19.61
C GLU A 230 -11.18 18.35 19.24
N VAL A 231 -11.00 18.61 17.94
CA VAL A 231 -9.95 19.53 17.48
C VAL A 231 -10.47 20.98 17.56
N SER A 232 -9.84 21.80 18.40
CA SER A 232 -10.04 23.25 18.42
C SER A 232 -8.85 24.01 17.82
N LEU A 233 -9.11 25.22 17.29
CA LEU A 233 -8.09 26.01 16.59
C LEU A 233 -6.96 26.52 17.50
N ASP A 234 -7.19 26.60 18.81
CA ASP A 234 -6.19 26.95 19.81
C ASP A 234 -5.34 25.76 20.29
N GLU A 235 -5.69 24.53 19.90
CA GLU A 235 -5.01 23.29 20.24
C GLU A 235 -4.13 22.72 19.11
N ILE A 236 -4.17 23.36 17.92
CA ILE A 236 -3.37 22.96 16.77
C ILE A 236 -2.11 23.84 16.59
N GLY A 237 -1.08 23.24 16.00
CA GLY A 237 0.16 23.95 15.66
C GLY A 237 -0.06 25.15 14.73
N PRO A 238 0.81 26.17 14.78
CA PRO A 238 0.64 27.40 14.00
C PRO A 238 0.88 27.23 12.49
N SER A 239 1.35 26.07 12.05
CA SER A 239 1.63 25.76 10.66
C SER A 239 1.45 24.27 10.42
N PRO A 240 1.00 23.86 9.22
CA PRO A 240 0.88 22.45 8.90
C PRO A 240 2.27 21.80 8.85
N LEU A 241 2.36 20.57 9.36
CA LEU A 241 3.48 19.65 9.20
C LEU A 241 3.53 19.09 7.78
N LEU A 242 2.36 18.94 7.17
CA LEU A 242 2.14 18.37 5.84
C LEU A 242 0.91 19.04 5.22
N ASP A 243 0.98 19.34 3.93
CA ASP A 243 -0.05 19.99 3.14
C ASP A 243 -0.08 19.32 1.77
N ILE A 244 -1.20 18.67 1.43
CA ILE A 244 -1.32 17.78 0.27
C ILE A 244 -2.59 18.07 -0.53
N ASP A 245 -2.35 18.34 -1.81
CA ASP A 245 -3.29 18.41 -2.93
C ASP A 245 -2.42 18.15 -4.18
N ASP A 246 -2.64 17.02 -4.86
CA ASP A 246 -1.88 16.63 -6.04
C ASP A 246 -2.26 17.43 -7.29
N GLY A 247 -3.33 18.24 -7.20
CA GLY A 247 -3.84 19.10 -8.25
C GLY A 247 -4.39 18.33 -9.47
N THR A 248 -4.59 17.03 -9.34
CA THR A 248 -5.30 16.19 -10.30
C THR A 248 -6.75 16.03 -9.85
N THR A 249 -7.49 15.08 -10.41
CA THR A 249 -8.92 14.93 -10.07
C THR A 249 -9.19 13.50 -9.69
N GLY A 250 -9.48 13.27 -8.41
CA GLY A 250 -10.14 12.07 -7.94
C GLY A 250 -9.25 10.86 -7.66
N ASP A 251 -7.96 11.07 -7.38
CA ASP A 251 -7.05 10.05 -6.89
C ASP A 251 -6.82 10.23 -5.37
N GLY A 252 -6.39 9.16 -4.69
CA GLY A 252 -6.04 9.23 -3.27
C GLY A 252 -4.77 10.06 -3.03
N GLU A 253 -4.74 10.80 -1.94
CA GLU A 253 -3.62 11.69 -1.60
C GLU A 253 -2.66 11.03 -0.62
N SER A 254 -1.37 11.33 -0.75
CA SER A 254 -0.38 10.85 0.21
C SER A 254 0.82 11.77 0.36
N GLY A 255 1.40 11.78 1.56
CA GLY A 255 2.65 12.46 1.81
C GLY A 255 3.21 12.12 3.19
N SER A 256 4.42 12.63 3.47
CA SER A 256 5.10 12.28 4.71
C SER A 256 5.87 13.44 5.30
N PHE A 257 6.06 13.39 6.61
CA PHE A 257 6.92 14.29 7.36
C PHE A 257 7.69 13.51 8.43
N VAL A 258 8.75 14.10 8.98
CA VAL A 258 9.47 13.54 10.14
C VAL A 258 9.01 14.28 11.38
N ALA A 259 8.43 13.56 12.35
CA ALA A 259 7.95 14.15 13.59
C ALA A 259 9.13 14.71 14.40
N ALA A 260 9.10 16.00 14.71
CA ALA A 260 10.15 16.64 15.51
C ALA A 260 10.00 16.33 17.01
N GLU A 261 8.78 16.07 17.47
CA GLU A 261 8.41 15.90 18.87
C GLU A 261 7.46 14.70 19.02
N THR A 262 7.44 14.11 20.22
CA THR A 262 6.46 13.06 20.57
C THR A 262 5.14 13.71 20.93
N GLY A 263 4.04 13.22 20.37
CA GLY A 263 2.70 13.75 20.65
C GLY A 263 1.64 13.18 19.72
N SER A 264 0.61 13.98 19.48
CA SER A 264 -0.54 13.65 18.64
C SER A 264 -0.62 14.59 17.45
N ILE A 265 -1.31 14.16 16.41
CA ILE A 265 -1.57 14.94 15.21
C ILE A 265 -3.06 15.04 14.94
N ALA A 266 -3.46 16.15 14.32
CA ALA A 266 -4.78 16.33 13.74
C ALA A 266 -4.64 16.45 12.21
N VAL A 267 -5.45 15.69 11.49
CA VAL A 267 -5.53 15.67 10.03
C VAL A 267 -6.83 16.37 9.62
N LEU A 268 -6.70 17.50 8.94
CA LEU A 268 -7.79 18.18 8.26
C LEU A 268 -8.08 17.45 6.96
N VAL A 269 -9.32 17.02 6.77
CA VAL A 269 -9.79 16.31 5.58
C VAL A 269 -10.79 17.17 4.82
N PHE A 270 -10.50 17.45 3.56
CA PHE A 270 -11.32 18.27 2.67
C PHE A 270 -11.63 17.53 1.38
N ASN A 271 -12.77 17.85 0.77
CA ASN A 271 -13.12 17.45 -0.59
C ASN A 271 -13.68 18.68 -1.32
N PHE A 272 -13.29 18.87 -2.58
CA PHE A 272 -13.70 20.04 -3.34
C PHE A 272 -15.18 20.00 -3.72
N ALA A 273 -15.83 21.17 -3.76
CA ALA A 273 -17.25 21.29 -4.07
C ALA A 273 -17.62 20.79 -5.48
N TYR A 274 -16.72 20.89 -6.44
CA TYR A 274 -16.98 20.49 -7.83
C TYR A 274 -17.17 18.96 -8.02
N VAL A 275 -16.72 18.14 -7.06
CA VAL A 275 -16.89 16.66 -7.03
C VAL A 275 -17.61 16.17 -5.77
N TYR A 276 -18.02 17.08 -4.88
CA TYR A 276 -18.69 16.70 -3.64
C TYR A 276 -20.08 16.10 -3.89
N GLU A 277 -20.30 14.94 -3.27
CA GLU A 277 -21.64 14.38 -3.10
C GLU A 277 -21.90 14.08 -1.61
N PRO A 278 -23.10 14.41 -1.09
CA PRO A 278 -23.44 14.12 0.31
C PRO A 278 -23.34 12.63 0.65
N GLY A 279 -22.63 12.32 1.73
CA GLY A 279 -22.47 10.95 2.23
C GLY A 279 -21.30 10.17 1.63
N VAL A 280 -20.46 10.81 0.80
CA VAL A 280 -19.20 10.23 0.36
C VAL A 280 -18.24 10.11 1.56
N SER A 281 -17.71 8.92 1.75
CA SER A 281 -16.78 8.59 2.83
C SER A 281 -15.33 8.77 2.43
N TYR A 282 -14.45 8.74 3.43
CA TYR A 282 -13.01 8.64 3.24
C TYR A 282 -12.41 7.71 4.28
N VAL A 283 -11.18 7.29 4.01
CA VAL A 283 -10.33 6.60 4.98
C VAL A 283 -9.00 7.33 5.01
N VAL A 284 -8.63 7.86 6.17
CA VAL A 284 -7.29 8.38 6.44
C VAL A 284 -6.49 7.29 7.12
N GLU A 285 -5.29 7.02 6.61
CA GLU A 285 -4.33 6.11 7.20
C GLU A 285 -3.11 6.89 7.69
N VAL A 286 -2.67 6.60 8.91
CA VAL A 286 -1.40 7.10 9.45
C VAL A 286 -0.49 5.90 9.74
N ASP A 287 0.67 5.85 9.09
CA ASP A 287 1.66 4.80 9.28
C ASP A 287 3.01 5.41 9.68
N THR A 288 3.49 5.04 10.88
CA THR A 288 4.85 5.34 11.35
C THR A 288 5.72 4.09 11.42
N ARG A 289 5.20 2.94 10.99
CA ARG A 289 5.90 1.67 11.16
C ARG A 289 7.14 1.62 10.29
N VAL A 290 8.23 1.23 10.93
CA VAL A 290 9.47 0.87 10.24
C VAL A 290 9.47 -0.62 9.99
N ALA A 291 9.76 -1.01 8.76
CA ALA A 291 9.84 -2.40 8.35
C ALA A 291 11.24 -2.98 8.58
N PHE A 292 11.30 -4.15 9.21
CA PHE A 292 12.37 -5.10 9.01
C PHE A 292 11.94 -6.08 7.93
N ASP A 293 12.45 -5.87 6.72
CA ASP A 293 12.10 -6.61 5.52
C ASP A 293 12.97 -7.86 5.34
N ILE A 294 12.32 -8.98 5.00
CA ILE A 294 12.97 -10.24 4.69
C ILE A 294 12.46 -10.72 3.34
N ASP A 295 13.33 -10.62 2.34
CA ASP A 295 13.05 -11.03 0.97
C ASP A 295 13.34 -12.51 0.74
N SER A 296 12.51 -13.18 -0.05
CA SER A 296 12.88 -14.47 -0.65
C SER A 296 13.82 -14.25 -1.84
N GLU A 297 14.87 -15.06 -1.96
CA GLU A 297 15.70 -15.05 -3.18
C GLU A 297 14.90 -15.59 -4.38
N VAL A 298 15.16 -15.05 -5.56
CA VAL A 298 14.56 -15.50 -6.82
C VAL A 298 14.87 -16.98 -7.04
N GLY A 299 13.83 -17.81 -7.15
CA GLY A 299 13.96 -19.26 -7.38
C GLY A 299 14.04 -20.13 -6.12
N THR A 300 13.95 -19.53 -4.91
CA THR A 300 13.67 -20.29 -3.68
C THR A 300 12.16 -20.49 -3.52
N PRO A 301 11.70 -21.65 -2.99
CA PRO A 301 10.28 -21.88 -2.72
C PRO A 301 9.67 -20.80 -1.84
N ASP A 302 8.33 -20.67 -1.90
CA ASP A 302 7.47 -19.60 -1.35
C ASP A 302 7.51 -19.39 0.19
N ALA A 303 8.54 -19.90 0.86
CA ALA A 303 8.74 -19.86 2.29
C ALA A 303 9.86 -18.89 2.68
N VAL A 304 9.48 -17.89 3.46
CA VAL A 304 10.41 -17.02 4.20
C VAL A 304 10.49 -17.50 5.65
N SER A 305 11.71 -17.49 6.22
CA SER A 305 11.94 -17.89 7.60
C SER A 305 12.79 -16.89 8.37
N PHE A 306 12.46 -16.67 9.65
CA PHE A 306 13.12 -15.71 10.52
C PHE A 306 13.17 -16.22 11.95
N ASP A 307 14.30 -16.06 12.64
CA ASP A 307 14.48 -16.46 14.04
C ASP A 307 14.37 -15.25 14.98
N THR A 308 13.36 -15.29 15.85
CA THR A 308 13.06 -14.21 16.81
C THR A 308 14.02 -14.15 18.00
N TYR A 309 14.94 -15.11 18.16
CA TYR A 309 15.93 -15.11 19.25
C TYR A 309 16.75 -13.81 19.30
N LEU A 310 17.01 -13.22 18.13
CA LEU A 310 17.77 -11.98 17.99
C LEU A 310 17.08 -10.75 18.61
N LEU A 311 15.79 -10.85 18.95
CA LEU A 311 15.02 -9.74 19.51
C LEU A 311 15.27 -9.54 21.02
N PHE A 312 15.74 -10.57 21.74
CA PHE A 312 16.05 -10.55 23.19
C PHE A 312 14.95 -10.02 24.14
N ARG A 313 13.71 -9.83 23.66
CA ARG A 313 12.58 -9.32 24.43
C ARG A 313 11.28 -9.93 23.94
N ASN A 314 10.25 -9.87 24.78
CA ASN A 314 8.88 -10.07 24.30
C ASN A 314 8.47 -8.82 23.54
N ILE A 315 7.88 -8.98 22.37
CA ILE A 315 7.48 -7.88 21.51
C ILE A 315 6.18 -8.20 20.80
N THR A 316 5.39 -7.17 20.56
CA THR A 316 4.24 -7.22 19.66
C THR A 316 4.60 -6.39 18.44
N ILE A 317 4.50 -6.98 17.26
CA ILE A 317 4.84 -6.36 15.97
C ILE A 317 3.80 -6.75 14.94
N ASP A 318 3.53 -5.87 14.00
CA ASP A 318 2.66 -6.18 12.87
C ASP A 318 3.42 -7.05 11.86
N VAL A 319 2.77 -8.10 11.38
CA VAL A 319 3.33 -8.98 10.36
C VAL A 319 2.60 -8.76 9.05
N GLN A 320 3.36 -8.46 8.00
CA GLN A 320 2.86 -8.30 6.65
C GLN A 320 3.58 -9.27 5.71
N PHE A 321 2.82 -9.88 4.80
CA PHE A 321 3.36 -10.67 3.69
C PHE A 321 3.06 -9.97 2.37
N THR A 322 4.05 -9.91 1.49
CA THR A 322 3.88 -9.41 0.13
C THR A 322 4.34 -10.47 -0.88
N ALA A 323 3.60 -10.64 -1.98
CA ALA A 323 3.99 -11.46 -3.11
C ALA A 323 3.89 -10.66 -4.41
N TRP A 324 4.87 -10.84 -5.28
CA TRP A 324 4.90 -10.35 -6.66
C TRP A 324 4.85 -11.54 -7.59
N THR A 325 4.13 -11.40 -8.70
CA THR A 325 4.05 -12.47 -9.71
C THR A 325 4.84 -12.16 -10.96
N GLU A 326 4.77 -13.04 -11.95
CA GLU A 326 5.23 -12.75 -13.31
C GLU A 326 4.33 -11.72 -14.00
N THR A 327 3.14 -11.48 -13.45
CA THR A 327 2.33 -10.31 -13.76
C THR A 327 2.71 -9.14 -12.84
N ASP A 328 2.31 -7.93 -13.20
CA ASP A 328 2.49 -6.74 -12.35
C ASP A 328 1.59 -6.71 -11.10
N VAL A 329 0.80 -7.77 -10.86
CA VAL A 329 -0.04 -7.91 -9.68
C VAL A 329 0.83 -8.18 -8.45
N VAL A 330 0.56 -7.39 -7.41
CA VAL A 330 1.14 -7.52 -6.07
C VAL A 330 0.02 -7.83 -5.09
N TRP A 331 0.19 -8.87 -4.27
CA TRP A 331 -0.69 -9.07 -3.10
C TRP A 331 0.06 -8.73 -1.84
N THR A 332 -0.65 -8.01 -0.96
CA THR A 332 -0.20 -7.72 0.39
C THR A 332 -1.25 -8.21 1.36
N VAL A 333 -0.85 -9.07 2.29
CA VAL A 333 -1.69 -9.51 3.41
C VAL A 333 -1.09 -8.94 4.69
N ASN A 334 -1.86 -8.07 5.35
CA ASN A 334 -1.58 -7.61 6.70
C ASN A 334 -2.22 -8.59 7.68
N LEU A 335 -1.40 -9.39 8.38
CA LEU A 335 -1.92 -10.22 9.48
C LEU A 335 -2.28 -9.38 10.70
N GLY A 336 -1.68 -8.20 10.85
CA GLY A 336 -1.77 -7.36 12.05
C GLY A 336 -0.82 -7.81 13.16
N ALA A 337 -1.12 -7.37 14.38
CA ALA A 337 -0.22 -7.49 15.52
C ALA A 337 -0.07 -8.93 16.02
N VAL A 338 1.16 -9.45 16.04
CA VAL A 338 1.50 -10.79 16.58
C VAL A 338 2.48 -10.62 17.74
N SER A 339 2.22 -11.32 18.84
CA SER A 339 3.05 -11.24 20.05
C SER A 339 4.04 -12.39 20.13
N PHE A 340 5.32 -12.09 20.29
CA PHE A 340 6.40 -13.07 20.39
C PHE A 340 6.86 -13.17 21.84
N PHE A 341 6.73 -14.35 22.44
CA PHE A 341 7.12 -14.62 23.82
C PHE A 341 8.32 -15.54 23.90
N ASN A 342 9.44 -15.01 24.41
CA ASN A 342 10.69 -15.75 24.62
C ASN A 342 10.82 -16.14 26.11
N PHE A 343 10.95 -17.44 26.42
CA PHE A 343 11.03 -17.91 27.81
C PHE A 343 12.36 -17.54 28.47
N PHE A 344 13.43 -17.40 27.69
CA PHE A 344 14.76 -17.01 28.16
C PHE A 344 15.04 -15.52 27.99
N LYS A 345 14.01 -14.68 27.87
CA LYS A 345 14.23 -13.23 27.86
C LYS A 345 15.10 -12.85 29.07
N PRO A 346 16.27 -12.21 28.89
CA PRO A 346 17.04 -11.74 30.02
C PRO A 346 16.16 -10.77 30.83
N VAL A 347 16.12 -10.94 32.15
CA VAL A 347 15.53 -9.95 33.04
C VAL A 347 16.44 -8.73 32.99
N ILE A 348 16.12 -7.76 32.13
CA ILE A 348 16.83 -6.48 32.11
C ILE A 348 16.39 -5.73 33.37
N THR A 349 17.22 -5.81 34.41
CA THR A 349 17.06 -4.98 35.61
C THR A 349 17.74 -3.66 35.29
N VAL A 350 16.95 -2.65 34.90
CA VAL A 350 17.49 -1.30 34.68
C VAL A 350 17.80 -0.72 36.06
N ASN A 351 19.07 -0.77 36.46
CA ASN A 351 19.66 -0.15 37.64
C ASN A 351 18.72 -0.05 38.85
N ASP A 352 18.72 -1.08 39.72
CA ASP A 352 18.50 -0.80 41.13
C ASP A 352 19.44 0.34 41.54
N ALA A 353 18.91 1.36 42.22
CA ALA A 353 19.74 2.40 42.78
C ALA A 353 20.83 1.72 43.64
N VAL A 354 22.09 1.83 43.22
CA VAL A 354 23.21 1.45 44.08
C VAL A 354 23.16 2.42 45.25
N GLU A 355 22.62 1.98 46.39
CA GLU A 355 22.84 2.68 47.65
C GLU A 355 24.35 2.75 47.86
N VAL A 356 24.93 3.92 47.59
CA VAL A 356 26.28 4.23 48.02
C VAL A 356 26.18 4.44 49.52
N GLY A 357 26.49 3.39 50.28
CA GLY A 357 26.57 3.44 51.74
C GLY A 357 27.45 4.61 52.19
N THR A 358 26.94 5.40 53.13
CA THR A 358 27.67 6.50 53.78
C THR A 358 28.52 6.01 54.93
#